data_AF-A0A926ZH18-F1
#
_entry.id   AF-A0A926ZH18-F1
#
_cell.length_a   1.000
_cell.length_b   1.000
_cell.length_c   1.000
_cell.angle_alpha   90.00
_cell.angle_beta   90.00
_cell.angle_gamma   90.00
#
_symmetry.space_group_name_H-M   'P 1'
#
loop_
_entity.id
_entity.type
_entity.pdbx_description
1 polymer ?
#
loop_
_entity_poly.entity_id
_entity_poly.type
_entity_poly.pdbx_seq_one_letter_code
_entity_poly.pdbx_strand_id
1 'polypeptide(L)'
;MTQSKSAIELNQILQEDADSVLAWLKSIESGHTSPPEGFNWLGLAEAASFNAIEGDRHYPNKPSIKWAEVAIKVYEQLAESANADARDSFMNSSMMLRAATIAKYGAIPSHPVLDLDQILRWFNDSLRMSDSEAATKAANWKKCQIEEIRELRQIKNRLRVISVLADTDKLILNPEIHSWLSLQQKLP
;
A
#
# COMPACT_ATOMS: atom_id res chain seq x y z
N MET A 1 27.47 -13.07 16.23
CA MET A 1 26.36 -12.15 15.97
C MET A 1 25.08 -12.86 16.39
N THR A 2 24.50 -12.47 17.53
CA THR A 2 23.27 -13.06 18.07
C THR A 2 22.08 -12.38 17.38
N GLN A 3 21.33 -13.11 16.55
CA GLN A 3 20.07 -12.62 16.00
C GLN A 3 19.09 -12.36 17.16
N SER A 4 18.34 -11.25 17.12
CA SER A 4 17.29 -10.98 18.12
C SER A 4 16.19 -12.03 18.01
N LYS A 5 15.55 -12.36 19.14
CA LYS A 5 14.44 -13.33 19.22
C LYS A 5 13.32 -13.01 18.20
N SER A 6 13.02 -11.72 18.00
CA SER A 6 12.05 -11.22 17.02
C SER A 6 12.40 -11.52 15.56
N ALA A 7 13.69 -11.55 15.19
CA ALA A 7 14.14 -11.86 13.84
C ALA A 7 14.05 -13.37 13.56
N ILE A 8 14.31 -14.20 14.58
CA ILE A 8 14.17 -15.66 14.49
C ILE A 8 12.70 -16.04 14.28
N GLU A 9 11.78 -15.38 14.98
CA GLU A 9 10.33 -15.61 14.88
C GLU A 9 9.75 -15.14 13.53
N LEU A 10 10.21 -14.00 12.99
CA LEU A 10 9.83 -13.57 11.63
C LEU A 10 10.29 -14.55 10.56
N ASN A 11 11.56 -14.99 10.62
CA ASN A 11 12.11 -15.92 9.64
C ASN A 11 11.35 -17.26 9.62
N GLN A 12 10.90 -17.74 10.79
CA GLN A 12 10.07 -18.93 10.91
C GLN A 12 8.70 -18.75 10.27
N ILE A 13 8.02 -17.63 10.51
CA ILE A 13 6.72 -17.35 9.87
C ILE A 13 6.86 -17.25 8.35
N LEU A 14 7.93 -16.61 7.87
CA LEU A 14 8.24 -16.57 6.43
C LEU A 14 8.68 -17.94 5.88
N GLN A 15 8.88 -18.95 6.73
CA GLN A 15 9.03 -20.32 6.27
C GLN A 15 7.69 -21.01 5.95
N GLU A 16 6.57 -20.47 6.38
CA GLU A 16 5.26 -21.04 6.08
C GLU A 16 4.78 -20.58 4.69
N ASP A 17 3.72 -21.23 4.17
CA ASP A 17 3.03 -20.77 2.98
C ASP A 17 2.05 -19.61 3.31
N ALA A 18 1.63 -18.86 2.29
CA ALA A 18 0.77 -17.70 2.47
C ALA A 18 -0.58 -18.01 3.15
N ASP A 19 -1.18 -19.19 2.93
CA ASP A 19 -2.44 -19.56 3.57
C ASP A 19 -2.26 -19.73 5.08
N SER A 20 -1.18 -20.41 5.48
CA SER A 20 -0.83 -20.64 6.88
C SER A 20 -0.57 -19.32 7.61
N VAL A 21 0.18 -18.39 7.00
CA VAL A 21 0.41 -17.06 7.58
C VAL A 21 -0.87 -16.24 7.66
N LEU A 22 -1.71 -16.28 6.63
CA LEU A 22 -2.99 -15.56 6.63
C LEU A 22 -3.96 -16.12 7.68
N ALA A 23 -3.99 -17.44 7.89
CA ALA A 23 -4.78 -18.07 8.94
C ALA A 23 -4.28 -17.65 10.33
N TRP A 24 -2.96 -17.58 10.52
CA TRP A 24 -2.35 -17.07 11.75
C TRP A 24 -2.73 -15.60 12.03
N LEU A 25 -2.69 -14.73 11.02
CA LEU A 25 -3.16 -13.33 11.14
C LEU A 25 -4.63 -13.26 11.58
N LYS A 26 -5.51 -14.04 10.95
CA LYS A 26 -6.94 -14.08 11.31
C LYS A 26 -7.17 -14.57 12.73
N SER A 27 -6.35 -15.51 13.21
CA SER A 27 -6.39 -16.01 14.58
C SER A 27 -6.00 -14.91 15.59
N ILE A 28 -5.02 -14.06 15.24
CA ILE A 28 -4.66 -12.87 16.03
C ILE A 28 -5.79 -11.84 16.05
N GLU A 29 -6.33 -11.49 14.88
CA GLU A 29 -7.47 -10.56 14.75
C GLU A 29 -8.67 -11.01 15.58
N SER A 30 -8.90 -12.32 15.65
CA SER A 30 -10.00 -12.93 16.40
C SER A 30 -9.69 -13.17 17.89
N GLY A 31 -8.52 -12.74 18.38
CA GLY A 31 -8.11 -12.89 19.79
C GLY A 31 -7.83 -14.33 20.24
N HIS A 32 -7.72 -15.29 19.32
CA HIS A 32 -7.45 -16.70 19.65
C HIS A 32 -5.98 -16.97 19.93
N THR A 33 -5.08 -16.17 19.33
CA THR A 33 -3.63 -16.26 19.53
C THR A 33 -3.03 -14.87 19.67
N SER A 34 -1.93 -14.75 20.40
CA SER A 34 -1.16 -13.49 20.48
C SER A 34 0.09 -13.57 19.59
N PRO A 35 0.50 -12.46 18.95
CA PRO A 35 1.81 -12.41 18.32
C PRO A 35 2.92 -12.53 19.38
N PRO A 36 4.12 -12.97 18.99
CA PRO A 36 5.28 -12.89 19.85
C PRO A 36 5.54 -11.47 20.36
N GLU A 37 6.09 -11.34 21.56
CA GLU A 37 6.45 -10.04 22.13
C GLU A 37 7.54 -9.37 21.27
N GLY A 38 7.29 -8.12 20.86
CA GLY A 38 8.22 -7.38 20.00
C GLY A 38 8.27 -7.90 18.56
N PHE A 39 7.21 -8.56 18.09
CA PHE A 39 7.13 -9.08 16.72
C PHE A 39 7.35 -7.99 15.66
N ASN A 40 8.17 -8.29 14.65
CA ASN A 40 8.51 -7.36 13.58
C ASN A 40 7.43 -7.33 12.49
N TRP A 41 6.33 -6.64 12.79
CA TRP A 41 5.20 -6.46 11.87
C TRP A 41 5.59 -5.81 10.55
N LEU A 42 6.41 -4.76 10.60
CA LEU A 42 6.85 -4.08 9.37
C LEU A 42 7.66 -5.02 8.47
N GLY A 43 8.59 -5.78 9.06
CA GLY A 43 9.36 -6.78 8.33
C GLY A 43 8.48 -7.87 7.70
N LEU A 44 7.41 -8.28 8.37
CA LEU A 44 6.42 -9.21 7.79
C LEU A 44 5.71 -8.58 6.58
N ALA A 45 5.24 -7.33 6.69
CA ALA A 45 4.56 -6.65 5.58
C ALA A 45 5.48 -6.47 4.36
N GLU A 46 6.73 -6.07 4.58
CA GLU A 46 7.72 -5.88 3.51
C GLU A 46 8.08 -7.21 2.82
N ALA A 47 8.35 -8.26 3.60
CA ALA A 47 8.66 -9.58 3.06
C ALA A 47 7.47 -10.20 2.32
N ALA A 48 6.25 -10.07 2.85
CA ALA A 48 5.04 -10.51 2.19
C ALA A 48 4.79 -9.72 0.88
N SER A 49 5.05 -8.41 0.86
CA SER A 49 4.96 -7.60 -0.36
C SER A 49 5.94 -8.06 -1.43
N PHE A 50 7.17 -8.38 -1.03
CA PHE A 50 8.18 -8.94 -1.94
C PHE A 50 7.71 -10.29 -2.52
N ASN A 51 7.27 -11.22 -1.68
CA ASN A 51 6.75 -12.52 -2.10
C ASN A 51 5.50 -12.40 -2.99
N ALA A 52 4.69 -11.36 -2.80
CA ALA A 52 3.52 -11.09 -3.62
C ALA A 52 3.88 -10.75 -5.08
N ILE A 53 5.03 -10.08 -5.29
CA ILE A 53 5.47 -9.57 -6.60
C ILE A 53 6.44 -10.53 -7.30
N GLU A 54 7.38 -11.10 -6.56
CA GLU A 54 8.47 -11.95 -7.06
C GLU A 54 8.20 -13.46 -6.87
N GLY A 55 7.21 -13.82 -6.05
CA GLY A 55 6.99 -15.21 -5.60
C GLY A 55 7.78 -15.54 -4.34
N ASP A 56 7.39 -16.62 -3.68
CA ASP A 56 8.01 -17.05 -2.42
C ASP A 56 9.09 -18.13 -2.63
N ARG A 57 9.68 -18.60 -1.53
CA ARG A 57 10.75 -19.60 -1.62
C ARG A 57 10.28 -20.96 -2.15
N HIS A 58 9.01 -21.30 -2.00
CA HIS A 58 8.45 -22.56 -2.50
C HIS A 58 8.14 -22.45 -4.00
N TYR A 59 7.77 -21.25 -4.47
CA TYR A 59 7.45 -20.96 -5.85
C TYR A 59 8.13 -19.66 -6.32
N PRO A 60 9.46 -19.68 -6.52
CA PRO A 60 10.18 -18.49 -6.98
C PRO A 60 9.71 -18.08 -8.38
N ASN A 61 9.64 -16.77 -8.64
CA ASN A 61 9.10 -16.18 -9.87
C ASN A 61 7.61 -16.49 -10.11
N LYS A 62 6.90 -16.99 -9.09
CA LYS A 62 5.45 -17.19 -9.12
C LYS A 62 4.79 -16.28 -8.09
N PRO A 63 4.43 -15.06 -8.49
CA PRO A 63 3.83 -14.10 -7.59
C PRO A 63 2.53 -14.63 -6.99
N SER A 64 2.24 -14.22 -5.77
CA SER A 64 1.16 -14.76 -4.98
C SER A 64 0.24 -13.67 -4.48
N ILE A 65 -1.00 -13.71 -4.94
CA ILE A 65 -2.05 -12.79 -4.46
C ILE A 65 -2.34 -12.97 -2.97
N LYS A 66 -2.10 -14.17 -2.42
CA LYS A 66 -2.29 -14.44 -0.99
C LYS A 66 -1.22 -13.75 -0.14
N TRP A 67 0.03 -13.70 -0.63
CA TRP A 67 1.06 -12.90 0.01
C TRP A 67 0.74 -11.40 -0.04
N ALA A 68 0.07 -10.92 -1.10
CA ALA A 68 -0.42 -9.55 -1.13
C ALA A 68 -1.49 -9.30 -0.05
N GLU A 69 -2.41 -10.24 0.15
CA GLU A 69 -3.42 -10.15 1.23
C GLU A 69 -2.77 -10.09 2.61
N VAL A 70 -1.76 -10.92 2.87
CA VAL A 70 -0.97 -10.88 4.11
C VAL A 70 -0.34 -9.51 4.32
N ALA A 71 0.38 -9.00 3.32
CA ALA A 71 1.06 -7.71 3.41
C ALA A 71 0.09 -6.54 3.67
N ILE A 72 -1.03 -6.51 2.92
CA ILE A 72 -2.05 -5.47 3.02
C ILE A 72 -2.67 -5.46 4.42
N LYS A 73 -3.05 -6.63 4.96
CA LYS A 73 -3.60 -6.73 6.32
C LYS A 73 -2.64 -6.19 7.37
N VAL A 74 -1.36 -6.54 7.27
CA VAL A 74 -0.35 -6.06 8.22
C VAL A 74 -0.11 -4.56 8.07
N TYR A 75 -0.06 -4.01 6.85
CA TYR A 75 0.04 -2.56 6.66
C TYR A 75 -1.18 -1.81 7.20
N GLU A 76 -2.38 -2.34 7.01
CA GLU A 76 -3.62 -1.75 7.55
C GLU A 76 -3.59 -1.74 9.09
N GLN A 77 -3.20 -2.84 9.72
CA GLN A 77 -3.02 -2.91 11.19
C GLN A 77 -1.93 -1.94 11.70
N LEU A 78 -0.81 -1.83 10.99
CA LEU A 78 0.24 -0.86 11.30
C LEU A 78 -0.27 0.58 11.19
N ALA A 79 -1.10 0.87 10.18
CA ALA A 79 -1.70 2.18 9.98
C ALA A 79 -2.66 2.57 11.12
N GLU A 80 -3.45 1.64 11.65
CA GLU A 80 -4.39 1.89 12.75
C GLU A 80 -3.71 2.30 14.06
N SER A 81 -2.50 1.77 14.31
CA SER A 81 -1.74 2.02 15.55
C SER A 81 -0.68 3.13 15.43
N ALA A 82 -0.52 3.70 14.23
CA ALA A 82 0.52 4.68 13.92
C ALA A 82 0.10 6.14 14.18
N ASN A 83 1.10 7.01 14.34
CA ASN A 83 0.88 8.46 14.21
C ASN A 83 0.53 8.84 12.76
N ALA A 84 0.09 10.08 12.53
CA ALA A 84 -0.41 10.51 11.22
C ALA A 84 0.59 10.29 10.06
N ASP A 85 1.87 10.61 10.27
CA ASP A 85 2.89 10.49 9.22
C ASP A 85 3.19 9.03 8.88
N ALA A 86 3.35 8.17 9.90
CA ALA A 86 3.60 6.75 9.70
C ALA A 86 2.36 6.04 9.12
N ARG A 87 1.16 6.42 9.56
CA ARG A 87 -0.10 5.93 9.01
C ARG A 87 -0.19 6.18 7.51
N ASP A 88 0.08 7.41 7.07
CA ASP A 88 0.06 7.77 5.66
C ASP A 88 1.08 6.96 4.85
N SER A 89 2.27 6.71 5.40
CA SER A 89 3.30 5.88 4.78
C SER A 89 2.86 4.42 4.62
N PHE A 90 2.26 3.81 5.64
CA PHE A 90 1.77 2.43 5.58
C PHE A 90 0.59 2.29 4.63
N MET A 91 -0.37 3.23 4.66
CA MET A 91 -1.48 3.25 3.71
C MET A 91 -0.99 3.40 2.26
N ASN A 92 -0.01 4.27 2.02
CA ASN A 92 0.56 4.43 0.68
C ASN A 92 1.27 3.14 0.20
N SER A 93 1.95 2.43 1.09
CA SER A 93 2.60 1.14 0.78
C SER A 93 1.58 0.05 0.45
N SER A 94 0.51 -0.05 1.26
CA SER A 94 -0.63 -0.94 1.00
C SER A 94 -1.26 -0.67 -0.37
N MET A 95 -1.57 0.60 -0.67
CA MET A 95 -2.20 0.99 -1.93
C MET A 95 -1.30 0.80 -3.13
N MET A 96 0.02 1.03 -2.99
CA MET A 96 1.00 0.71 -4.04
C MET A 96 1.01 -0.79 -4.36
N LEU A 97 0.95 -1.66 -3.35
CA LEU A 97 0.90 -3.11 -3.56
C LEU A 97 -0.41 -3.53 -4.24
N ARG A 98 -1.54 -2.96 -3.84
CA ARG A 98 -2.84 -3.16 -4.50
C ARG A 98 -2.77 -2.74 -5.98
N ALA A 99 -2.21 -1.57 -6.27
CA ALA A 99 -2.06 -1.09 -7.64
C ALA A 99 -1.18 -2.01 -8.50
N ALA A 100 -0.02 -2.43 -7.97
CA ALA A 100 0.88 -3.33 -8.68
C ALA A 100 0.25 -4.71 -8.94
N THR A 101 -0.49 -5.24 -7.97
CA THR A 101 -1.19 -6.52 -8.12
C THR A 101 -2.37 -6.43 -9.09
N ILE A 102 -3.15 -5.35 -9.09
CA ILE A 102 -4.19 -5.08 -10.09
C ILE A 102 -3.58 -4.94 -11.49
N ALA A 103 -2.50 -4.20 -11.64
CA ALA A 103 -1.81 -4.07 -12.93
C ALA A 103 -1.40 -5.44 -13.49
N LYS A 104 -0.96 -6.35 -12.61
CA LYS A 104 -0.56 -7.71 -12.97
C LYS A 104 -1.74 -8.62 -13.29
N TYR A 105 -2.73 -8.70 -12.40
CA TYR A 105 -3.80 -9.71 -12.44
C TYR A 105 -5.14 -9.22 -13.02
N GLY A 106 -5.29 -7.91 -13.19
CA GLY A 106 -6.57 -7.27 -13.50
C GLY A 106 -7.36 -6.92 -12.23
N ALA A 107 -8.31 -6.01 -12.38
CA ALA A 107 -9.21 -5.61 -11.30
C ALA A 107 -10.34 -6.64 -11.14
N ILE A 108 -10.70 -6.95 -9.88
CA ILE A 108 -11.84 -7.81 -9.53
C ILE A 108 -12.64 -7.06 -8.45
N PRO A 109 -13.90 -6.67 -8.74
CA PRO A 109 -14.74 -5.96 -7.78
C PRO A 109 -14.88 -6.73 -6.45
N SER A 110 -14.82 -5.99 -5.34
CA SER A 110 -14.94 -6.54 -3.97
C SER A 110 -13.86 -7.56 -3.58
N HIS A 111 -12.84 -7.79 -4.41
CA HIS A 111 -11.73 -8.67 -4.05
C HIS A 111 -10.84 -7.97 -2.99
N PRO A 112 -10.43 -8.65 -1.90
CA PRO A 112 -9.68 -8.04 -0.81
C PRO A 112 -8.39 -7.29 -1.21
N VAL A 113 -7.80 -7.66 -2.35
CA VAL A 113 -6.57 -7.09 -2.91
C VAL A 113 -6.80 -6.35 -4.24
N LEU A 114 -7.74 -6.85 -5.08
CA LEU A 114 -7.84 -6.46 -6.50
C LEU A 114 -9.00 -5.50 -6.78
N ASP A 115 -9.61 -4.96 -5.73
CA ASP A 115 -10.69 -3.99 -5.86
C ASP A 115 -10.13 -2.60 -6.19
N LEU A 116 -10.28 -2.20 -7.45
CA LEU A 116 -9.89 -0.87 -7.95
C LEU A 116 -10.62 0.24 -7.20
N ASP A 117 -11.89 0.04 -6.85
CA ASP A 117 -12.70 1.08 -6.19
C ASP A 117 -12.17 1.40 -4.79
N GLN A 118 -11.44 0.48 -4.16
CA GLN A 118 -10.78 0.75 -2.89
C GLN A 118 -9.65 1.78 -3.04
N ILE A 119 -8.86 1.68 -4.11
CA ILE A 119 -7.78 2.63 -4.40
C ILE A 119 -8.36 3.99 -4.78
N LEU A 120 -9.40 4.00 -5.64
CA LEU A 120 -10.02 5.25 -6.09
C LEU A 120 -10.73 5.99 -4.95
N ARG A 121 -11.48 5.28 -4.09
CA ARG A 121 -12.07 5.88 -2.89
C ARG A 121 -11.01 6.42 -1.94
N TRP A 122 -9.97 5.64 -1.65
CA TRP A 122 -8.86 6.11 -0.80
C TRP A 122 -8.21 7.37 -1.36
N PHE A 123 -7.98 7.45 -2.67
CA PHE A 123 -7.45 8.66 -3.29
C PHE A 123 -8.40 9.84 -3.12
N ASN A 124 -9.67 9.69 -3.50
CA ASN A 124 -10.66 10.77 -3.45
C ASN A 124 -10.93 11.27 -2.03
N ASP A 125 -11.10 10.37 -1.08
CA ASP A 125 -11.34 10.69 0.34
C ASP A 125 -10.15 11.44 0.98
N SER A 126 -8.98 11.38 0.35
CA SER A 126 -7.77 12.03 0.82
C SER A 126 -7.56 13.45 0.31
N LEU A 127 -8.34 13.89 -0.68
CA LEU A 127 -8.24 15.19 -1.30
C LEU A 127 -8.94 16.25 -0.44
N ARG A 128 -8.26 17.36 -0.15
CA ARG A 128 -8.87 18.53 0.50
C ARG A 128 -8.88 19.78 -0.37
N MET A 129 -8.43 19.63 -1.62
CA MET A 129 -8.42 20.67 -2.64
C MET A 129 -8.79 20.07 -3.99
N SER A 130 -9.28 20.93 -4.88
CA SER A 130 -9.51 20.57 -6.29
C SER A 130 -8.20 20.46 -7.07
N ASP A 131 -8.25 19.83 -8.24
CA ASP A 131 -7.13 19.77 -9.18
C ASP A 131 -6.67 21.17 -9.64
N SER A 132 -7.61 22.08 -9.89
CA SER A 132 -7.34 23.48 -10.24
C SER A 132 -6.64 24.24 -9.11
N GLU A 133 -7.07 24.03 -7.86
CA GLU A 133 -6.41 24.63 -6.69
C GLU A 133 -4.99 24.05 -6.53
N ALA A 134 -4.84 22.73 -6.63
CA ALA A 134 -3.55 22.06 -6.56
C ALA A 134 -2.60 22.57 -7.66
N ALA A 135 -3.07 22.74 -8.89
CA ALA A 135 -2.30 23.29 -9.99
C ALA A 135 -1.81 24.73 -9.72
N THR A 136 -2.68 25.57 -9.17
CA THR A 136 -2.36 26.96 -8.82
C THR A 136 -1.29 27.02 -7.73
N LYS A 137 -1.44 26.21 -6.67
CA LYS A 137 -0.47 26.11 -5.58
C LYS A 137 0.85 25.52 -6.05
N ALA A 138 0.81 24.46 -6.86
CA ALA A 138 2.01 23.82 -7.41
C ALA A 138 2.85 24.76 -8.27
N ALA A 139 2.23 25.61 -9.10
CA ALA A 139 2.94 26.61 -9.90
C ALA A 139 3.74 27.63 -9.05
N ASN A 140 3.34 27.85 -7.79
CA ASN A 140 3.96 28.80 -6.88
C ASN A 140 4.37 28.17 -5.54
N TRP A 141 4.68 26.86 -5.51
CA TRP A 141 4.80 26.10 -4.27
C TRP A 141 5.84 26.65 -3.29
N LYS A 142 6.88 27.34 -3.79
CA LYS A 142 7.91 28.00 -2.97
C LYS A 142 7.37 29.15 -2.10
N LYS A 143 6.19 29.68 -2.43
CA LYS A 143 5.49 30.75 -1.69
C LYS A 143 4.36 30.21 -0.81
N CYS A 144 4.06 28.92 -0.91
CA CYS A 144 3.03 28.27 -0.11
C CYS A 144 3.50 28.07 1.34
N GLN A 145 2.55 27.94 2.24
CA GLN A 145 2.83 27.54 3.63
C GLN A 145 3.32 26.09 3.68
N ILE A 146 4.03 25.72 4.75
CA ILE A 146 4.61 24.38 4.87
C ILE A 146 3.54 23.28 4.85
N GLU A 147 2.36 23.54 5.39
CA GLU A 147 1.20 22.65 5.39
C GLU A 147 0.70 22.38 3.96
N GLU A 148 0.61 23.42 3.14
CA GLU A 148 0.19 23.31 1.74
C GLU A 148 1.22 22.52 0.93
N ILE A 149 2.52 22.74 1.16
CA ILE A 149 3.59 21.97 0.51
C ILE A 149 3.49 20.50 0.89
N ARG A 150 3.23 20.19 2.17
CA ARG A 150 3.04 18.81 2.64
C ARG A 150 1.84 18.17 1.97
N GLU A 151 0.73 18.88 1.85
CA GLU A 151 -0.46 18.39 1.16
C GLU A 151 -0.22 18.11 -0.32
N LEU A 152 0.48 19.00 -1.05
CA LEU A 152 0.84 18.75 -2.45
C LEU A 152 1.75 17.51 -2.60
N ARG A 153 2.70 17.30 -1.67
CA ARG A 153 3.53 16.09 -1.66
C ARG A 153 2.72 14.82 -1.37
N GLN A 154 1.74 14.89 -0.48
CA GLN A 154 0.83 13.78 -0.22
C GLN A 154 0.05 13.43 -1.49
N ILE A 155 -0.55 14.43 -2.17
CA ILE A 155 -1.25 14.22 -3.44
C ILE A 155 -0.32 13.55 -4.47
N LYS A 156 0.92 14.03 -4.62
CA LYS A 156 1.89 13.44 -5.55
C LYS A 156 2.21 11.98 -5.25
N ASN A 157 2.40 11.64 -3.97
CA ASN A 157 2.66 10.27 -3.55
C ASN A 157 1.48 9.35 -3.87
N ARG A 158 0.25 9.80 -3.63
CA ARG A 158 -0.95 9.04 -3.96
C ARG A 158 -1.15 8.92 -5.47
N LEU A 159 -0.86 9.96 -6.24
CA LEU A 159 -0.86 9.90 -7.71
C LEU A 159 0.16 8.91 -8.27
N ARG A 160 1.27 8.67 -7.56
CA ARG A 160 2.22 7.60 -7.93
C ARG A 160 1.61 6.22 -7.83
N VAL A 161 0.67 5.99 -6.90
CA VAL A 161 -0.09 4.75 -6.85
C VAL A 161 -1.02 4.65 -8.07
N ILE A 162 -1.75 5.73 -8.35
CA ILE A 162 -2.70 5.76 -9.48
C ILE A 162 -1.98 5.62 -10.84
N SER A 163 -0.78 6.18 -11.00
CA SER A 163 -0.03 6.08 -12.26
C SER A 163 0.30 4.63 -12.63
N VAL A 164 0.56 3.76 -11.64
CA VAL A 164 0.79 2.33 -11.89
C VAL A 164 -0.42 1.66 -12.55
N LEU A 165 -1.64 2.12 -12.25
CA LEU A 165 -2.86 1.62 -12.87
C LEU A 165 -3.06 2.21 -14.28
N ALA A 166 -2.77 3.50 -14.44
CA ALA A 166 -2.91 4.24 -15.69
C ALA A 166 -1.95 3.76 -16.79
N ASP A 167 -0.77 3.27 -16.41
CA ASP A 167 0.23 2.73 -17.34
C ASP A 167 -0.16 1.36 -17.92
N THR A 168 -1.33 0.82 -17.54
CA THR A 168 -1.84 -0.45 -18.04
C THR A 168 -2.98 -0.24 -19.05
N ASP A 169 -2.93 -0.96 -20.17
CA ASP A 169 -4.02 -1.00 -21.15
C ASP A 169 -5.27 -1.76 -20.66
N LYS A 170 -5.26 -2.22 -19.39
CA LYS A 170 -6.30 -3.08 -18.81
C LYS A 170 -7.43 -2.28 -18.16
N LEU A 171 -7.23 -0.99 -17.90
CA LEU A 171 -8.13 -0.18 -17.10
C LEU A 171 -8.50 1.10 -17.83
N ILE A 172 -9.77 1.50 -17.71
CA ILE A 172 -10.25 2.80 -18.18
C ILE A 172 -10.49 3.64 -16.93
N LEU A 173 -9.64 4.64 -16.71
CA LEU A 173 -9.80 5.60 -15.63
C LEU A 173 -10.73 6.73 -16.07
N ASN A 174 -11.42 7.35 -15.12
CA ASN A 174 -12.32 8.45 -15.43
C ASN A 174 -11.52 9.74 -15.79
N PRO A 175 -12.15 10.71 -16.49
CA PRO A 175 -11.47 11.94 -16.90
C PRO A 175 -10.91 12.78 -15.75
N GLU A 176 -11.54 12.74 -14.58
CA GLU A 176 -11.10 13.49 -13.40
C GLU A 176 -9.74 12.98 -12.90
N ILE A 177 -9.56 11.65 -12.83
CA ILE A 177 -8.29 11.02 -12.48
C ILE A 177 -7.20 11.39 -13.50
N HIS A 178 -7.53 11.45 -14.79
CA HIS A 178 -6.57 11.90 -15.80
C HIS A 178 -6.14 13.37 -15.60
N SER A 179 -7.06 14.24 -15.20
CA SER A 179 -6.72 15.63 -14.86
C SER A 179 -5.68 15.67 -13.73
N TRP A 180 -5.93 14.94 -12.65
CA TRP A 180 -5.00 14.82 -11.53
C TRP A 180 -3.64 14.23 -11.92
N LEU A 181 -3.62 13.15 -12.72
CA LEU A 181 -2.37 12.53 -13.19
C LEU A 181 -1.52 13.52 -14.01
N SER A 182 -2.15 14.40 -14.80
CA SER A 182 -1.44 15.43 -15.57
C SER A 182 -0.69 16.46 -14.68
N LEU A 183 -1.08 16.58 -13.41
CA LEU A 183 -0.45 17.46 -12.44
C LEU A 183 0.73 16.81 -11.72
N GLN A 184 0.83 15.48 -11.68
CA GLN A 184 1.78 14.75 -10.84
C GLN A 184 3.23 15.27 -10.95
N GLN A 185 3.71 15.52 -12.18
CA GLN A 185 5.07 15.98 -12.44
C GLN A 185 5.31 17.45 -12.07
N LYS A 186 4.24 18.23 -11.88
CA LYS A 186 4.28 19.64 -11.48
C LYS A 186 4.24 19.82 -9.96
N LEU A 187 3.84 18.78 -9.22
CA LEU A 187 3.80 18.80 -7.77
C LEU A 187 5.22 18.72 -7.17
N PRO A 188 5.48 19.38 -6.02
CA PRO A 188 6.79 19.43 -5.35
C PRO A 188 7.25 18.11 -4.71
#